data_AF-A0AAD9Z2T0-F1
#
_entry.id   AF-A0AAD9Z2T0-F1
#
_cell.length_a   1.000
_cell.length_b   1.000
_cell.length_c   1.000
_cell.angle_alpha   90.00
_cell.angle_beta   90.00
_cell.angle_gamma   90.00
#
_symmetry.space_group_name_H-M   'P 1'
#
loop_
_entity.id
_entity.type
_entity.pdbx_description
1 polymer ?
#
loop_
_entity_poly.entity_id
_entity_poly.type
_entity_poly.pdbx_seq_one_letter_code
_entity_poly.pdbx_strand_id
1 'polypeptide(L)'
;MAPSQDAGVAKVGNKDVWYDSDVEIQESIRKILELYSGIAPADILSHVHKVVEYAEIRDRLKQGQILVDLGCAFAQDIRQLVCDGVPAENLYGVELDERFVDLGYSLFLDREKLRPSFLVANVLEEHSDLDRLDGKVDVVYASQFFHLFG
;
A
#
# COMPACT_ATOMS: atom_id res chain seq x y z
N MET A 1 7.19 -46.45 -24.20
CA MET A 1 6.98 -45.00 -24.01
C MET A 1 6.97 -44.73 -22.52
N ALA A 2 8.03 -44.11 -22.01
CA ALA A 2 8.07 -43.61 -20.63
C ALA A 2 7.33 -42.27 -20.57
N PRO A 3 6.69 -41.91 -19.45
CA PRO A 3 6.03 -40.62 -19.31
C PRO A 3 7.06 -39.49 -19.24
N SER A 4 6.75 -38.42 -19.94
CA SER A 4 7.45 -37.15 -19.97
C SER A 4 7.56 -36.56 -18.57
N GLN A 5 8.79 -36.19 -18.19
CA GLN A 5 9.08 -35.42 -16.98
C GLN A 5 8.55 -34.00 -17.18
N ASP A 6 7.57 -33.61 -16.37
CA ASP A 6 7.13 -32.22 -16.27
C ASP A 6 8.13 -31.45 -15.40
N ALA A 7 8.58 -30.31 -15.90
CA ALA A 7 9.66 -29.54 -15.30
C ALA A 7 9.22 -28.95 -13.96
N GLY A 8 10.02 -29.18 -12.91
CA GLY A 8 9.73 -28.71 -11.56
C GLY A 8 9.49 -27.21 -11.50
N VAL A 9 8.31 -26.83 -11.02
CA VAL A 9 7.97 -25.44 -10.68
C VAL A 9 8.82 -25.02 -9.48
N ALA A 10 9.58 -23.94 -9.65
CA ALA A 10 10.44 -23.39 -8.62
C ALA A 10 9.58 -22.88 -7.45
N LYS A 11 9.76 -23.49 -6.27
CA LYS A 11 9.16 -23.04 -5.02
C LYS A 11 9.96 -21.88 -4.44
N VAL A 12 9.34 -20.72 -4.29
CA VAL A 12 9.88 -19.60 -3.50
C VAL A 12 8.82 -19.20 -2.48
N GLY A 13 8.81 -19.90 -1.34
CA GLY A 13 7.98 -19.53 -0.19
C GLY A 13 8.76 -18.63 0.77
N ASN A 14 8.19 -17.49 1.12
CA ASN A 14 8.66 -16.67 2.24
C ASN A 14 8.05 -17.21 3.54
N LYS A 15 8.86 -17.60 4.53
CA LYS A 15 8.40 -18.29 5.76
C LYS A 15 7.74 -17.37 6.80
N ASP A 16 7.75 -16.05 6.58
CA ASP A 16 7.28 -15.06 7.56
C ASP A 16 5.86 -14.52 7.27
N VAL A 17 5.12 -15.14 6.35
CA VAL A 17 3.74 -14.74 6.04
C VAL A 17 2.72 -15.57 6.83
N TRP A 18 1.62 -14.94 7.26
CA TRP A 18 0.57 -15.57 8.06
C TRP A 18 -0.37 -16.49 7.25
N TYR A 19 -0.20 -16.54 5.92
CA TYR A 19 -0.94 -17.39 4.99
C TYR A 19 -0.02 -18.48 4.41
N ASP A 20 -0.59 -19.51 3.78
CA ASP A 20 0.22 -20.55 3.15
C ASP A 20 1.03 -19.95 2.00
N SER A 21 2.35 -19.94 2.16
CA SER A 21 3.27 -19.39 1.17
C SER A 21 3.36 -20.23 -0.10
N ASP A 22 2.93 -21.49 -0.08
CA ASP A 22 2.81 -22.36 -1.27
C ASP A 22 1.47 -22.05 -1.99
N VAL A 23 1.33 -20.81 -2.47
CA VAL A 23 0.10 -20.34 -3.15
C VAL A 23 -0.01 -20.98 -4.53
N GLU A 24 -1.01 -21.84 -4.72
CA GLU A 24 -1.39 -22.36 -6.03
C GLU A 24 -2.55 -21.54 -6.62
N ILE A 25 -2.30 -20.84 -7.74
CA ILE A 25 -3.29 -19.95 -8.35
C ILE A 25 -4.14 -20.74 -9.35
N GLN A 26 -5.37 -21.07 -8.94
CA GLN A 26 -6.35 -21.70 -9.83
C GLN A 26 -6.69 -20.81 -11.04
N GLU A 27 -7.05 -21.44 -12.16
CA GLU A 27 -7.29 -20.72 -13.43
C GLU A 27 -8.40 -19.66 -13.32
N SER A 28 -9.45 -19.93 -12.55
CA SER A 28 -10.53 -18.97 -12.28
C SER A 28 -10.02 -17.71 -11.56
N ILE A 29 -9.12 -17.88 -10.58
CA ILE A 29 -8.51 -16.79 -9.82
C ILE A 29 -7.57 -15.99 -10.72
N ARG A 30 -6.71 -16.69 -11.48
CA ARG A 30 -5.77 -16.08 -12.43
C ARG A 30 -6.50 -15.17 -13.43
N LYS A 31 -7.58 -15.64 -14.06
CA LYS A 31 -8.34 -14.86 -15.06
C LYS A 31 -8.93 -13.57 -14.48
N ILE A 32 -9.40 -13.61 -13.23
CA ILE A 32 -9.93 -12.42 -12.56
C ILE A 32 -8.80 -11.43 -12.26
N LEU A 33 -7.66 -11.92 -11.75
CA LEU A 33 -6.49 -11.09 -11.47
C LEU A 33 -5.96 -10.42 -12.74
N GLU A 34 -5.82 -11.17 -13.84
CA GLU A 34 -5.41 -10.63 -15.14
C GLU A 34 -6.34 -9.52 -15.64
N LEU A 35 -7.65 -9.76 -15.59
CA LEU A 35 -8.64 -8.80 -16.06
C LEU A 35 -8.64 -7.51 -15.22
N TYR A 36 -8.53 -7.64 -13.90
CA TYR A 36 -8.60 -6.50 -12.98
C TYR A 36 -7.30 -5.71 -12.92
N SER A 37 -6.15 -6.38 -12.93
CA SER A 37 -4.83 -5.74 -12.76
C SER A 37 -4.15 -5.37 -14.08
N GLY A 38 -4.56 -5.97 -15.21
CA GLY A 38 -3.86 -5.84 -16.50
C GLY A 38 -2.52 -6.57 -16.56
N ILE A 39 -2.19 -7.41 -15.56
CA ILE A 39 -0.91 -8.12 -15.47
C ILE A 39 -0.91 -9.34 -16.40
N ALA A 40 0.22 -9.59 -17.05
CA ALA A 40 0.39 -10.74 -17.93
C ALA A 40 0.38 -12.07 -17.13
N PRO A 41 -0.13 -13.18 -17.71
CA PRO A 41 -0.24 -14.46 -17.02
C PRO A 41 1.06 -14.95 -16.35
N ALA A 42 2.21 -14.67 -16.98
CA ALA A 42 3.52 -15.07 -16.49
C ALA A 42 3.95 -14.35 -15.20
N ASP A 43 3.39 -13.17 -14.93
CA ASP A 43 3.79 -12.29 -13.84
C ASP A 43 2.84 -12.35 -12.63
N ILE A 44 1.68 -12.98 -12.78
CA ILE A 44 0.64 -13.07 -11.73
C ILE A 44 1.17 -13.71 -10.44
N LEU A 45 1.94 -14.80 -10.55
CA LEU A 45 2.48 -15.48 -9.37
C LEU A 45 3.46 -14.57 -8.59
N SER A 46 4.35 -13.89 -9.32
CA SER A 46 5.28 -12.91 -8.74
C SER A 46 4.53 -11.76 -8.06
N HIS A 47 3.46 -11.27 -8.70
CA HIS A 47 2.60 -10.23 -8.13
C HIS A 47 1.91 -10.68 -6.83
N VAL A 48 1.39 -11.90 -6.76
CA VAL A 48 0.76 -12.43 -5.54
C VAL A 48 1.78 -12.64 -4.40
N HIS A 49 3.02 -13.00 -4.73
CA HIS A 49 4.08 -13.12 -3.73
C HIS A 49 4.64 -11.78 -3.25
N LYS A 50 4.32 -10.65 -3.89
CA LYS A 50 4.73 -9.30 -3.45
C LYS A 50 3.98 -8.76 -2.23
N VAL A 51 3.01 -9.49 -1.67
CA VAL A 51 2.30 -9.11 -0.42
C VAL A 51 3.23 -8.86 0.79
N VAL A 52 4.53 -9.15 0.64
CA VAL A 52 5.64 -8.79 1.55
C VAL A 52 5.89 -7.27 1.66
N GLU A 53 5.33 -6.43 0.78
CA GLU A 53 5.59 -4.98 0.74
C GLU A 53 5.26 -4.26 2.06
N TYR A 54 4.19 -4.62 2.79
CA TYR A 54 3.81 -3.89 4.01
C TYR A 54 4.88 -3.97 5.11
N ALA A 55 5.44 -5.17 5.36
CA ALA A 55 6.44 -5.36 6.40
C ALA A 55 7.74 -4.61 6.07
N GLU A 56 8.19 -4.67 4.82
CA GLU A 56 9.36 -3.93 4.35
C GLU A 56 9.14 -2.42 4.41
N ILE A 57 8.00 -1.92 3.91
CA ILE A 57 7.65 -0.50 3.97
C ILE A 57 7.64 -0.05 5.43
N ARG A 58 6.92 -0.74 6.31
CA ARG A 58 6.88 -0.41 7.75
C ARG A 58 8.28 -0.32 8.34
N ASP A 59 9.15 -1.27 8.06
CA ASP A 59 10.50 -1.30 8.63
C ASP A 59 11.39 -0.17 8.07
N ARG A 60 11.24 0.18 6.79
CA ARG A 60 11.88 1.37 6.18
C ARG A 60 11.41 2.66 6.83
N LEU A 61 10.11 2.81 7.09
CA LEU A 61 9.56 4.02 7.73
C LEU A 61 10.00 4.16 9.19
N LYS A 62 10.11 3.03 9.91
CA LYS A 62 10.73 3.01 11.25
C LYS A 62 12.19 3.47 11.26
N GLN A 63 12.89 3.31 10.14
CA GLN A 63 14.27 3.78 9.96
C GLN A 63 14.38 5.24 9.53
N GLY A 64 13.25 5.97 9.44
CA GLY A 64 13.24 7.40 9.16
C GLY A 64 12.83 7.79 7.74
N GLN A 65 12.44 6.83 6.90
CA GLN A 65 11.94 7.15 5.56
C GLN A 65 10.56 7.81 5.61
N ILE A 66 10.28 8.65 4.60
CA ILE A 66 9.05 9.43 4.49
C ILE A 66 8.05 8.73 3.58
N LEU A 67 6.82 8.58 4.07
CA LEU A 67 5.67 8.08 3.30
C LEU A 67 4.65 9.18 3.05
N VAL A 68 4.11 9.17 1.82
CA VAL A 68 2.92 9.94 1.43
C VAL A 68 1.78 8.96 1.08
N ASP A 69 0.65 9.08 1.77
CA ASP A 69 -0.59 8.36 1.47
C ASP A 69 -1.52 9.25 0.64
N LEU A 70 -1.66 8.94 -0.64
CA LEU A 70 -2.44 9.69 -1.63
C LEU A 70 -3.92 9.28 -1.62
N GLY A 71 -4.80 10.24 -1.35
CA GLY A 71 -6.22 9.98 -1.15
C GLY A 71 -6.46 9.24 0.17
N CYS A 72 -5.91 9.76 1.27
CA CYS A 72 -5.88 9.05 2.55
C CYS A 72 -7.26 8.92 3.22
N ALA A 73 -8.29 9.63 2.74
CA ALA A 73 -9.63 9.66 3.31
C ALA A 73 -9.60 9.89 4.84
N PHE A 74 -10.09 8.93 5.63
CA PHE A 74 -10.07 9.00 7.09
C PHE A 74 -8.71 8.65 7.72
N ALA A 75 -7.65 8.47 6.93
CA ALA A 75 -6.28 8.19 7.34
C ALA A 75 -6.17 6.94 8.25
N GLN A 76 -6.80 5.84 7.83
CA GLN A 76 -6.79 4.58 8.56
C GLN A 76 -5.43 3.89 8.47
N ASP A 77 -4.83 3.87 7.28
CA ASP A 77 -3.51 3.26 7.06
C ASP A 77 -2.42 4.00 7.83
N ILE A 78 -2.47 5.34 7.89
CA ILE A 78 -1.58 6.15 8.73
C ILE A 78 -1.72 5.76 10.21
N ARG A 79 -2.94 5.58 10.72
CA ARG A 79 -3.17 5.14 12.10
C ARG A 79 -2.64 3.75 12.37
N GLN A 80 -2.79 2.83 11.41
CA GLN A 80 -2.23 1.49 11.51
C GLN A 80 -0.69 1.54 11.56
N LEU A 81 -0.05 2.33 10.70
CA LEU A 81 1.41 2.52 10.69
C LEU A 81 1.91 3.09 12.03
N VAL A 82 1.22 4.09 12.59
CA VAL A 82 1.56 4.64 13.92
C VAL A 82 1.37 3.58 15.01
N CYS A 83 0.28 2.81 14.97
CA CYS A 83 0.04 1.71 15.91
C CYS A 83 1.18 0.66 15.85
N ASP A 84 1.67 0.40 14.64
CA ASP A 84 2.78 -0.51 14.37
C ASP A 84 4.16 0.05 14.77
N GLY A 85 4.22 1.29 15.28
CA GLY A 85 5.43 1.93 15.79
C GLY A 85 6.19 2.78 14.77
N VAL A 86 5.57 3.14 13.65
CA VAL A 86 6.14 4.13 12.72
C VAL A 86 5.99 5.53 13.32
N PRO A 87 7.04 6.38 13.32
CA PRO A 87 6.95 7.76 13.79
C PRO A 87 5.96 8.57 12.93
N ALA A 88 5.00 9.23 13.57
CA ALA A 88 3.94 9.96 12.87
C ALA A 88 4.49 11.15 12.06
N GLU A 89 5.60 11.74 12.49
CA GLU A 89 6.28 12.86 11.82
C GLU A 89 6.81 12.51 10.42
N ASN A 90 6.98 11.22 10.11
CA ASN A 90 7.43 10.74 8.81
C ASN A 90 6.27 10.41 7.86
N LEU A 91 5.03 10.59 8.32
CA LEU A 91 3.81 10.22 7.59
C LEU A 91 3.07 11.47 7.12
N TYR A 92 2.77 11.49 5.83
CA TYR A 92 1.99 12.52 5.18
C TYR A 92 0.70 11.91 4.61
N GLY A 93 -0.45 12.47 4.96
CA GLY A 93 -1.73 12.12 4.33
C GLY A 93 -2.15 13.22 3.37
N VAL A 94 -2.52 12.86 2.15
CA VAL A 94 -2.99 13.80 1.13
C VAL A 94 -4.45 13.50 0.84
N GLU A 95 -5.29 14.50 0.97
CA GLU A 95 -6.73 14.37 0.74
C GLU A 95 -7.24 15.62 0.03
N LEU A 96 -8.21 15.49 -0.86
CA LEU A 96 -8.77 16.62 -1.58
C LEU A 96 -9.67 17.46 -0.67
N ASP A 97 -10.32 16.83 0.30
CA ASP A 97 -11.35 17.42 1.13
C ASP A 97 -11.03 17.28 2.63
N GLU A 98 -10.72 18.42 3.26
CA GLU A 98 -10.38 18.53 4.68
C GLU A 98 -11.40 17.89 5.63
N ARG A 99 -12.67 17.80 5.22
CA ARG A 99 -13.73 17.19 6.02
C ARG A 99 -13.45 15.73 6.33
N PHE A 100 -12.79 15.01 5.43
CA PHE A 100 -12.40 13.61 5.66
C PHE A 100 -11.33 13.51 6.76
N VAL A 101 -10.36 14.42 6.78
CA VAL A 101 -9.35 14.48 7.85
C VAL A 101 -10.02 14.74 9.21
N ASP A 102 -10.92 15.72 9.26
CA ASP A 102 -11.65 16.07 10.48
C ASP A 102 -12.59 14.96 10.98
N LEU A 103 -13.29 14.29 10.06
CA LEU A 103 -14.11 13.12 10.36
C LEU A 103 -13.26 11.96 10.85
N GLY A 104 -12.07 11.74 10.28
CA GLY A 104 -11.11 10.75 10.75
C GLY A 104 -10.75 11.00 12.23
N TYR A 105 -10.33 12.21 12.57
CA TYR A 105 -10.06 12.56 13.97
C TYR A 105 -11.27 12.38 14.90
N SER A 106 -12.47 12.69 14.41
CA SER A 106 -13.71 12.52 15.19
C SER A 106 -14.08 11.05 15.39
N LEU A 107 -13.85 10.21 14.38
CA LEU A 107 -14.10 8.77 14.40
C LEU A 107 -13.17 8.04 15.37
N PHE A 108 -11.87 8.39 15.36
CA PHE A 108 -10.84 7.70 16.15
C PHE A 108 -10.52 8.38 17.49
N LEU A 109 -11.08 9.58 17.76
CA LEU A 109 -10.94 10.31 19.02
C LEU A 109 -9.47 10.57 19.41
N ASP A 110 -8.64 10.92 18.44
CA ASP A 110 -7.18 10.94 18.57
C ASP A 110 -6.52 12.26 18.16
N ARG A 111 -7.29 13.34 18.02
CA ARG A 111 -6.79 14.68 17.62
C ARG A 111 -5.59 15.17 18.44
N GLU A 112 -5.56 14.84 19.73
CA GLU A 112 -4.46 15.25 20.62
C GLU A 112 -3.27 14.26 20.63
N LYS A 113 -3.44 13.07 20.05
CA LYS A 113 -2.48 11.95 20.11
C LYS A 113 -1.76 11.73 18.78
N LEU A 114 -2.51 11.76 17.68
CA LEU A 114 -2.02 11.49 16.34
C LEU A 114 -1.54 12.80 15.72
N ARG A 115 -0.26 12.87 15.32
CA ARG A 115 0.36 14.10 14.76
C ARG A 115 1.15 13.88 13.44
N PRO A 116 0.56 13.28 12.40
CA PRO A 116 1.11 13.29 11.06
C PRO A 116 0.90 14.66 10.40
N SER A 117 1.46 14.84 9.21
CA SER A 117 1.18 16.02 8.39
C SER A 117 0.07 15.72 7.39
N PHE A 118 -1.07 16.41 7.49
CA PHE A 118 -2.12 16.34 6.48
C PHE A 118 -1.99 17.49 5.48
N LEU A 119 -2.03 17.18 4.19
CA LEU A 119 -2.04 18.14 3.09
C LEU A 119 -3.38 18.06 2.38
N VAL A 120 -4.10 19.18 2.33
CA VAL A 120 -5.36 19.27 1.59
C VAL A 120 -5.03 19.72 0.18
N ALA A 121 -4.90 18.78 -0.75
CA ALA A 121 -4.36 19.06 -2.08
C ALA A 121 -4.97 18.16 -3.16
N ASN A 122 -5.15 18.73 -4.34
CA ASN A 122 -5.47 17.99 -5.54
C ASN A 122 -4.18 17.45 -6.18
N VAL A 123 -3.99 16.14 -6.12
CA VAL A 123 -2.79 15.46 -6.64
C VAL A 123 -2.61 15.58 -8.16
N LEU A 124 -3.64 16.04 -8.89
CA LEU A 124 -3.60 16.21 -10.35
C LEU A 124 -3.21 17.64 -10.78
N GLU A 125 -3.04 18.56 -9.83
CA GLU A 125 -2.59 19.92 -10.13
C GLU A 125 -1.07 19.97 -10.25
N GLU A 126 -0.57 20.80 -11.19
CA GLU A 126 0.86 20.96 -11.45
C GLU A 126 1.62 21.55 -10.26
N HIS A 127 0.95 22.38 -9.45
CA HIS A 127 1.49 23.01 -8.26
C HIS A 127 0.48 22.91 -7.12
N SER A 128 0.92 22.42 -5.97
CA SER A 128 0.08 22.38 -4.77
C SER A 128 0.96 22.36 -3.50
N ASP A 129 0.33 22.21 -2.33
CA ASP A 129 1.06 22.02 -1.07
C ASP A 129 1.94 20.75 -1.09
N LEU A 130 1.76 19.85 -2.06
CA LEU A 130 2.64 18.71 -2.32
C LEU A 130 4.06 19.12 -2.73
N ASP A 131 4.24 20.30 -3.34
CA ASP A 131 5.56 20.81 -3.76
C ASP A 131 6.54 20.89 -2.57
N ARG A 132 6.01 21.00 -1.35
CA ARG A 132 6.79 20.98 -0.10
C ARG A 132 7.51 19.65 0.14
N LEU A 133 7.08 18.58 -0.54
CA LEU A 133 7.61 17.22 -0.43
C LEU A 133 8.51 16.84 -1.61
N ASP A 134 8.71 17.73 -2.58
CA ASP A 134 9.58 17.46 -3.73
C ASP A 134 10.99 17.07 -3.30
N GLY A 135 11.49 15.97 -3.85
CA GLY A 135 12.79 15.37 -3.50
C GLY A 135 12.92 14.81 -2.08
N LYS A 136 11.85 14.70 -1.29
CA LYS A 136 11.88 14.22 0.11
C LYS A 136 11.18 12.89 0.37
N VAL A 137 10.32 12.44 -0.56
CA VAL A 137 9.47 11.25 -0.36
C VAL A 137 10.21 9.99 -0.77
N ASP A 138 10.18 8.97 0.09
CA ASP A 138 10.77 7.65 -0.19
C ASP A 138 9.72 6.62 -0.64
N VAL A 139 8.49 6.75 -0.13
CA VAL A 139 7.38 5.82 -0.39
C VAL A 139 6.11 6.60 -0.72
N VAL A 140 5.50 6.27 -1.87
CA VAL A 140 4.15 6.72 -2.24
C VAL A 140 3.20 5.56 -2.03
N TYR A 141 2.15 5.79 -1.25
CA TYR A 141 1.12 4.84 -0.91
C TYR A 141 -0.21 5.33 -1.47
N ALA A 142 -0.96 4.43 -2.11
CA ALA A 142 -2.22 4.75 -2.79
C ALA A 142 -3.20 3.57 -2.68
N SER A 143 -3.27 2.98 -1.47
CA SER A 143 -3.99 1.73 -1.17
C SER A 143 -5.50 1.84 -1.38
N GLN A 144 -6.08 3.02 -1.16
CA GLN A 144 -7.51 3.31 -1.28
C GLN A 144 -7.83 4.24 -2.46
N PHE A 145 -6.86 4.53 -3.33
CA PHE A 145 -7.03 5.53 -4.39
C PHE A 145 -7.72 4.95 -5.65
N PHE A 146 -7.42 3.69 -6.02
CA PHE A 146 -7.83 3.14 -7.33
C PHE A 146 -9.30 2.72 -7.44
N HIS A 147 -10.01 2.49 -6.34
CA HIS A 147 -11.43 2.13 -6.39
C HIS A 147 -12.36 3.32 -6.69
N LEU A 148 -11.80 4.53 -6.79
CA LEU A 148 -12.52 5.77 -7.12
C LEU A 148 -12.61 6.03 -8.64
N PHE A 149 -11.85 5.30 -9.46
CA PHE A 149 -11.86 5.43 -10.92
C PHE A 149 -12.48 4.16 -11.53
N GLY A 150 -13.82 4.12 -11.58
CA GLY A 150 -14.61 3.09 -12.27
C GLY A 150 -15.38 3.65 -13.45
#